data_AF-A0A7J2ZID6-F1
#
_entry.id   AF-A0A7J2ZID6-F1
#
_cell.length_a   1.000
_cell.length_b   1.000
_cell.length_c   1.000
_cell.angle_alpha   90.00
_cell.angle_beta   90.00
_cell.angle_gamma   90.00
#
_symmetry.space_group_name_H-M   'P 1'
#
loop_
_entity.id
_entity.type
_entity.pdbx_description
1 polymer ?
#
loop_
_entity_poly.entity_id
_entity_poly.type
_entity_poly.pdbx_seq_one_letter_code
_entity_poly.pdbx_strand_id
1 'polypeptide(L)' 'MDRGGPQNGENALLFDEDSPKDLAEKIELIKNNPELADRIAKNAKQQSAKHTYQERAKRLLEYLNQLTT' A
#
# COMPACT_ATOMS: atom_id res chain seq x y z
N MET A 1 5.65 8.04 -13.61
CA MET A 1 4.58 7.07 -13.37
C MET A 1 4.58 6.76 -11.89
N ASP A 2 3.52 7.13 -11.18
CA ASP A 2 3.30 6.65 -9.82
C ASP A 2 3.07 5.12 -9.89
N ARG A 3 3.96 4.34 -9.27
CA ARG A 3 4.00 2.87 -9.43
C ARG A 3 2.99 2.13 -8.55
N GLY A 4 2.13 2.84 -7.82
CA GLY A 4 1.11 2.23 -6.94
C GLY A 4 1.69 1.39 -5.80
N GLY A 5 2.99 1.52 -5.53
CA GLY A 5 3.69 0.80 -4.46
C GLY A 5 3.45 1.40 -3.08
N PRO A 6 4.06 0.81 -2.05
CA PRO A 6 4.02 1.36 -0.70
C PRO A 6 4.69 2.74 -0.64
N GLN A 7 4.11 3.64 0.13
CA GLN A 7 4.57 5.01 0.34
C GLN A 7 4.99 5.16 1.80
N ASN A 8 6.27 5.49 2.00
CA ASN A 8 6.88 5.56 3.32
C ASN A 8 6.16 6.58 4.22
N GLY A 9 5.82 6.17 5.44
CA GLY A 9 5.15 7.01 6.44
C GLY A 9 3.65 7.24 6.19
N GLU A 10 3.12 6.82 5.04
CA GLU A 10 1.70 6.96 4.71
C GLU A 10 0.94 5.65 4.87
N ASN A 11 1.39 4.59 4.19
CA ASN A 11 0.73 3.28 4.15
C ASN A 11 1.70 2.12 4.43
N ALA A 12 2.99 2.43 4.64
CA ALA A 12 4.01 1.49 5.06
C ALA A 12 5.14 2.23 5.77
N LEU A 13 6.01 1.49 6.45
CA LEU A 13 7.34 1.96 6.84
C LEU A 13 8.35 1.25 5.95
N LEU A 14 9.04 2.02 5.12
CA LEU A 14 10.14 1.50 4.32
C LEU A 14 11.40 1.45 5.18
N PHE A 15 12.24 0.44 4.93
CA PHE A 15 13.53 0.26 5.57
C PHE A 15 14.57 -0.11 4.52
N ASP A 16 15.83 0.12 4.84
CA ASP A 16 16.98 -0.30 4.04
C ASP A 16 17.24 -1.81 4.22
N GLU A 17 17.24 -2.55 3.12
CA GLU A 17 17.36 -4.02 3.11
C GLU A 17 18.72 -4.51 3.60
N ASP A 18 19.77 -3.70 3.44
CA ASP A 18 21.13 -4.01 3.90
C ASP A 18 21.35 -3.60 5.37
N SER A 19 20.33 -3.03 6.03
CA SER A 19 20.40 -2.55 7.41
C SER A 19 19.41 -3.24 8.34
N PRO A 20 19.81 -4.33 9.01
CA PRO A 20 19.00 -4.96 10.06
C PRO A 20 18.61 -4.00 11.18
N LYS A 21 19.47 -3.00 11.45
CA LYS A 21 19.20 -1.96 12.44
C LYS A 21 18.02 -1.08 12.01
N ASP A 22 17.96 -0.65 10.76
CA ASP A 22 16.86 0.19 10.28
C ASP A 22 15.52 -0.58 10.32
N LEU A 23 15.52 -1.86 9.95
CA LEU A 23 14.34 -2.73 10.11
C LEU A 23 13.89 -2.78 11.59
N ALA A 24 14.81 -3.02 12.52
CA ALA A 24 14.50 -3.08 13.95
C ALA A 24 13.91 -1.75 14.45
N GLU A 25 14.47 -0.62 14.03
CA GLU A 25 13.96 0.71 14.38
C GLU A 25 12.55 0.95 13.82
N LYS A 26 12.24 0.50 12.59
CA LYS A 26 10.88 0.60 12.03
C LYS A 26 9.88 -0.28 12.77
N ILE A 27 10.28 -1.49 13.17
CA ILE A 27 9.45 -2.38 13.99
C ILE A 27 9.18 -1.74 15.37
N GLU A 28 10.21 -1.19 16.00
CA GLU A 28 10.06 -0.54 17.31
C GLU A 28 9.17 0.69 17.23
N LEU A 29 9.34 1.52 16.19
CA LEU A 29 8.53 2.70 15.94
C LEU A 29 7.03 2.36 15.85
N ILE A 30 6.66 1.35 15.05
CA ILE A 30 5.24 1.01 14.88
C ILE A 30 4.67 0.30 16.12
N LYS A 31 5.48 -0.50 16.82
CA LYS A 31 5.09 -1.17 18.06
C LYS A 31 4.78 -0.18 19.17
N ASN A 32 5.57 0.89 19.29
CA ASN A 32 5.47 1.87 20.37
C ASN A 32 4.59 3.08 20.02
N ASN A 33 4.05 3.17 18.81
CA ASN A 33 3.21 4.29 18.36
C ASN A 33 1.88 3.77 17.76
N PRO A 34 0.85 3.51 18.59
CA PRO A 34 -0.41 2.91 18.14
C PRO A 34 -1.19 3.81 17.17
N GLU A 35 -1.09 5.14 17.30
CA GLU A 35 -1.74 6.07 16.37
C GLU A 35 -1.14 5.98 14.97
N LEU A 36 0.20 5.90 14.89
CA LEU A 36 0.91 5.66 13.63
C LEU A 36 0.50 4.31 13.02
N ALA A 37 0.44 3.25 13.83
CA ALA A 37 0.06 1.92 13.39
C ALA A 37 -1.36 1.90 12.80
N ASP A 38 -2.33 2.50 13.49
CA ASP A 38 -3.71 2.59 13.03
C ASP A 38 -3.83 3.40 11.72
N ARG A 39 -3.14 4.55 11.63
CA ARG A 39 -3.12 5.38 10.43
C ARG A 39 -2.55 4.62 9.22
N ILE A 40 -1.39 3.98 9.39
CA ILE A 40 -0.74 3.18 8.33
C ILE A 40 -1.66 2.03 7.89
N ALA A 41 -2.25 1.29 8.82
CA ALA A 41 -3.12 0.16 8.51
C ALA A 41 -4.37 0.59 7.73
N LYS A 42 -5.01 1.71 8.13
CA LYS A 42 -6.17 2.28 7.43
C LYS A 42 -5.81 2.67 6.00
N ASN A 43 -4.69 3.37 5.81
CA ASN A 43 -4.24 3.82 4.51
C ASN A 43 -3.86 2.64 3.61
N ALA A 44 -3.14 1.65 4.14
CA ALA A 44 -2.80 0.42 3.42
C ALA A 44 -4.05 -0.34 2.96
N LYS A 45 -5.06 -0.44 3.82
CA LYS A 45 -6.35 -1.06 3.48
C LYS A 45 -7.07 -0.30 2.35
N GLN A 46 -7.13 1.03 2.42
CA GLN A 46 -7.75 1.85 1.39
C GLN A 46 -7.01 1.73 0.03
N GLN A 47 -5.68 1.72 0.04
CA GLN A 47 -4.90 1.56 -1.18
C GLN A 47 -5.10 0.17 -1.79
N SER A 48 -4.95 -0.89 -0.98
CA SER A 48 -5.08 -2.28 -1.44
C SER A 48 -6.47 -2.61 -2.00
N ALA A 49 -7.53 -1.95 -1.49
CA ALA A 49 -8.89 -2.11 -2.02
C ALA A 49 -9.00 -1.81 -3.52
N LYS A 50 -8.15 -0.91 -4.06
CA LYS A 50 -8.09 -0.59 -5.50
C LYS A 50 -7.50 -1.71 -6.36
N HIS A 51 -6.95 -2.75 -5.76
CA HIS A 51 -6.21 -3.81 -6.44
C HIS A 51 -6.85 -5.19 -6.28
N THR A 52 -8.09 -5.27 -5.77
CA THR A 52 -8.85 -6.53 -5.69
C THR A 52 -9.14 -7.11 -7.07
N TYR A 53 -9.40 -8.42 -7.14
CA TYR A 53 -9.80 -9.06 -8.41
C TYR A 53 -11.08 -8.47 -8.98
N GLN A 54 -12.04 -8.07 -8.13
CA GLN A 54 -13.28 -7.42 -8.56
C GLN A 54 -13.00 -6.08 -9.24
N GLU A 55 -12.21 -5.21 -8.63
CA GLU A 55 -11.82 -3.92 -9.22
C GLU A 55 -11.02 -4.11 -10.52
N ARG A 56 -10.13 -5.11 -10.56
CA ARG A 56 -9.37 -5.45 -11.78
C ARG A 56 -10.30 -5.93 -12.90
N ALA A 57 -11.24 -6.82 -12.61
CA ALA A 57 -12.20 -7.32 -13.59
C ALA A 57 -13.09 -6.19 -14.12
N LYS A 58 -13.55 -5.29 -13.24
CA LYS A 58 -14.33 -4.10 -13.61
C LYS A 58 -13.57 -3.23 -14.61
N ARG A 59 -12.31 -2.87 -14.32
CA ARG A 59 -11.48 -2.06 -15.24
C ARG A 59 -11.24 -2.75 -16.57
N LEU A 60 -11.06 -4.07 -16.56
CA LEU A 60 -10.88 -4.84 -17.79
C LEU A 60 -12.14 -4.79 -18.66
N LEU A 61 -13.32 -5.00 -18.06
CA LEU A 61 -14.60 -4.94 -18.78
C LEU A 61 -14.88 -3.53 -19.31
N GLU A 62 -14.63 -2.49 -18.51
CA GLU A 62 -14.73 -1.09 -18.94
C GLU A 62 -13.85 -0.81 -20.17
N TYR A 63 -12.61 -1.29 -20.16
CA TYR A 63 -11.68 -1.15 -21.29
C TYR A 63 -12.15 -1.91 -22.53
N LEU A 64 -12.59 -3.17 -22.37
CA LEU A 64 -13.08 -3.97 -23.50
C LEU A 64 -14.31 -3.33 -24.16
N ASN A 65 -15.24 -2.79 -23.37
CA ASN A 65 -16.42 -2.11 -23.88
C ASN A 65 -16.09 -0.86 -24.72
N GLN A 66 -15.02 -0.13 -24.36
CA GLN A 66 -14.54 1.02 -25.12
C GLN A 66 -13.94 0.64 -26.48
N LEU A 67 -13.44 -0.58 -26.65
CA LEU A 67 -12.87 -1.05 -27.91
C LEU A 67 -13.93 -1.57 -28.90
N THR A 68 -15.10 -1.97 -28.39
CA THR A 68 -16.19 -2.53 -29.19
C THR A 68 -17.25 -1.50 -29.60
N THR A 69 -17.07 -0.23 -29.22
CA THR A 69 -17.94 0.90 -29.59
C THR A 69 -17.20 1.81 -30.57
#